data_AF-A0A227IK38-F1
#
_entry.id   AF-A0A227IK38-F1
#
_cell.length_a   1.000
_cell.length_b   1.000
_cell.length_c   1.000
_cell.angle_alpha   90.00
_cell.angle_beta   90.00
_cell.angle_gamma   90.00
#
_symmetry.space_group_name_H-M   'P 1'
#
loop_
_entity.id
_entity.type
_entity.pdbx_description
1 polymer ?
#
loop_
_entity_poly.entity_id
_entity_poly.type
_entity_poly.pdbx_seq_one_letter_code
_entity_poly.pdbx_strand_id
1 'polypeptide(L)' 'KNEDTILPAVQLGDKLSLESLDPKQHFTKPPARFTEAALVKELEKRGIGRPSTYASIISTIQDRGYVKVDQRRFYAEKMG' A
#
# COMPACT_ATOMS: atom_id res chain seq x y z
N LYS A 1 -9.14 10.35 -1.76
CA LYS A 1 -9.15 11.63 -2.50
C LYS A 1 -8.14 12.54 -1.83
N ASN A 2 -6.92 12.61 -2.37
CA ASN A 2 -6.09 13.80 -2.17
C ASN A 2 -6.56 14.74 -3.27
N GLU A 3 -7.47 15.64 -2.93
CA GLU A 3 -7.73 16.81 -3.77
C GLU A 3 -6.60 17.77 -3.41
N ASP A 4 -5.72 18.08 -4.38
CA ASP A 4 -4.66 19.05 -4.20
C ASP A 4 -5.30 20.36 -3.72
N THR A 5 -5.14 20.62 -2.43
CA THR A 5 -5.84 21.73 -1.78
C THR A 5 -5.00 22.98 -2.02
N ILE A 6 -5.57 23.94 -2.74
CA ILE A 6 -4.91 25.23 -2.97
C ILE A 6 -4.89 25.99 -1.65
N LEU A 7 -3.69 26.26 -1.14
CA LEU A 7 -3.49 27.06 0.05
C LEU A 7 -3.56 28.56 -0.29
N PRO A 8 -4.11 29.40 0.60
CA PRO A 8 -4.11 30.85 0.42
C PRO A 8 -2.69 31.42 0.55
N ALA A 9 -2.44 32.55 -0.11
CA ALA A 9 -1.19 33.29 0.03
C ALA A 9 -1.13 33.96 1.42
N VAL A 10 -0.13 33.60 2.22
CA VAL A 10 0.16 34.18 3.53
C VAL A 10 1.61 34.64 3.59
N GLN A 11 1.88 35.72 4.33
CA GLN A 11 3.22 36.28 4.53
C GLN A 11 3.73 36.02 5.95
N LEU A 12 5.05 36.11 6.11
CA LEU A 12 5.69 35.96 7.41
C LEU A 12 5.24 37.10 8.34
N GLY A 13 4.56 36.76 9.44
CA GLY A 13 4.04 37.72 10.41
C GLY A 13 2.53 37.93 10.36
N ASP A 14 1.82 37.32 9.40
CA ASP A 14 0.36 37.39 9.34
C ASP A 14 -0.28 36.75 10.58
N LYS A 15 -1.25 37.47 11.18
CA LYS A 15 -2.03 36.97 12.31
C LYS A 15 -3.18 36.11 11.79
N LEU A 16 -3.14 34.82 12.07
CA LEU A 16 -4.23 33.89 11.75
C LEU A 16 -5.21 33.76 12.92
N SER A 17 -6.50 33.70 12.60
CA SER A 17 -7.54 33.45 13.59
C SER A 17 -7.71 31.94 13.77
N LEU A 18 -7.75 31.48 15.02
CA LEU A 18 -8.02 30.09 15.33
C LEU A 18 -9.51 29.80 15.10
N GLU A 19 -9.82 28.99 14.09
CA GLU A 19 -11.21 28.57 13.84
C GLU A 19 -11.64 27.41 14.75
N SER A 20 -10.83 26.36 14.84
CA SER A 20 -11.14 25.18 15.65
C SER A 20 -9.90 24.35 15.99
N LEU A 21 -10.02 23.50 17.02
CA LEU A 21 -9.05 22.48 17.38
C LEU A 21 -9.74 21.11 17.32
N ASP A 22 -9.23 20.22 16.47
CA ASP A 22 -9.75 18.86 16.28
C ASP A 22 -8.67 17.81 16.66
N PRO A 23 -8.67 17.31 17.92
CA PRO A 23 -7.69 16.34 18.38
C PRO A 23 -7.91 14.98 17.72
N LYS A 24 -6.96 14.55 16.87
CA LYS A 24 -7.02 13.25 16.19
C LYS A 24 -6.05 12.25 16.81
N GLN A 25 -6.59 11.14 17.30
CA GLN A 25 -5.79 10.01 17.74
C GLN A 25 -5.52 9.08 16.55
N HIS A 26 -4.24 8.75 16.35
CA HIS A 26 -3.82 7.81 15.32
C HIS A 26 -3.18 6.58 15.96
N PHE A 27 -3.40 5.42 15.33
CA PHE A 27 -2.73 4.17 15.67
C PHE A 27 -1.79 3.78 14.54
N THR A 28 -0.69 3.10 14.90
CA THR A 28 0.16 2.45 13.91
C THR A 28 -0.64 1.33 13.25
N LYS A 29 -0.57 1.29 11.91
CA LYS A 29 -1.19 0.23 11.14
C LYS A 29 -0.12 -0.82 10.83
N PRO A 30 -0.46 -2.11 10.89
CA PRO A 30 0.45 -3.14 10.42
C PRO A 30 0.76 -2.91 8.93
N PRO A 31 1.89 -3.45 8.42
CA PRO A 31 2.22 -3.40 7.01
C PRO A 31 1.06 -3.91 6.16
N ALA A 32 0.78 -3.20 5.06
CA ALA A 32 -0.23 -3.64 4.12
C ALA A 32 0.18 -4.98 3.50
N ARG A 33 -0.79 -5.91 3.39
CA ARG A 33 -0.59 -7.15 2.65
C ARG A 33 -0.31 -6.86 1.18
N PHE A 34 0.42 -7.76 0.54
CA PHE A 34 0.69 -7.65 -0.89
C PHE A 34 -0.61 -7.75 -1.69
N THR A 35 -0.75 -6.86 -2.66
CA THR A 35 -1.60 -7.07 -3.84
C THR A 35 -0.74 -7.71 -4.93
N GLU A 36 -1.34 -8.16 -6.03
CA GLU A 36 -0.58 -8.68 -7.18
C GLU A 36 0.40 -7.64 -7.73
N ALA A 37 -0.04 -6.40 -7.94
CA ALA A 37 0.83 -5.31 -8.38
C ALA A 37 1.99 -5.03 -7.40
N ALA A 38 1.70 -5.05 -6.10
CA ALA A 38 2.74 -4.84 -5.08
C ALA A 38 3.74 -6.00 -5.02
N LEU A 39 3.26 -7.24 -5.22
CA LEU A 39 4.11 -8.43 -5.24
C LEU A 39 5.00 -8.44 -6.48
N VAL A 40 4.47 -8.12 -7.66
CA VAL A 40 5.27 -7.95 -8.90
C VAL A 40 6.38 -6.93 -8.68
N LYS A 41 6.04 -5.76 -8.13
CA LYS A 41 7.01 -4.70 -7.82
C LYS A 41 8.09 -5.17 -6.85
N GLU A 42 7.74 -5.98 -5.86
CA GLU A 42 8.71 -6.52 -4.90
C GLU A 42 9.60 -7.60 -5.52
N LEU A 43 9.06 -8.47 -6.37
CA LEU A 43 9.82 -9.48 -7.14
C LEU A 43 10.84 -8.81 -8.07
N GLU A 44 10.45 -7.71 -8.73
CA GLU A 44 11.33 -6.91 -9.57
C GLU A 44 12.44 -6.24 -8.75
N LYS A 45 12.06 -5.57 -7.65
CA LYS A 45 13.01 -4.88 -6.75
C LYS A 45 14.09 -5.82 -6.21
N ARG A 46 13.74 -7.08 -5.93
CA ARG A 46 14.68 -8.10 -5.46
C ARG A 46 15.43 -8.82 -6.58
N GLY A 47 15.13 -8.51 -7.85
CA GLY A 47 15.75 -9.17 -9.01
C GLY A 47 15.35 -10.63 -9.19
N ILE A 48 14.27 -11.09 -8.54
CA ILE A 48 13.79 -12.48 -8.57
C ILE A 48 12.91 -12.71 -9.80
N GLY A 49 11.99 -11.78 -10.08
CA GLY A 49 11.06 -11.91 -11.20
C GLY A 49 11.56 -11.24 -12.49
N ARG A 50 10.96 -11.61 -13.61
CA ARG A 50 11.14 -11.01 -14.94
C ARG A 50 9.77 -10.79 -15.57
N PRO A 51 9.62 -9.91 -16.57
CA PRO A 51 8.34 -9.69 -17.27
C PRO A 51 7.68 -10.99 -17.75
N SER A 52 8.47 -11.99 -18.16
CA SER A 52 7.98 -13.30 -18.59
C SER A 52 7.61 -14.26 -17.46
N THR A 53 8.02 -14.00 -16.21
CA THR A 53 7.86 -14.94 -15.08
C THR A 53 6.91 -14.47 -13.98
N TYR A 54 6.48 -13.20 -13.97
CA TYR A 54 5.61 -12.69 -12.90
C TYR A 54 4.29 -13.46 -12.81
N ALA A 55 3.58 -13.61 -13.93
CA ALA A 55 2.30 -14.31 -13.98
C ALA A 55 2.45 -15.78 -13.57
N SER A 56 3.50 -16.47 -14.02
CA SER A 56 3.72 -17.88 -13.70
C SER A 56 4.09 -18.09 -12.24
N ILE A 57 4.93 -17.24 -11.64
CA ILE A 57 5.25 -17.29 -10.20
C ILE A 57 3.97 -17.12 -9.37
N ILE A 58 3.17 -16.10 -9.69
CA ILE A 58 1.95 -15.75 -8.95
C ILE A 58 0.88 -16.85 -9.08
N SER A 59 0.68 -17.42 -10.28
CA SER A 59 -0.23 -18.55 -10.46
C SER A 59 0.26 -19.77 -9.67
N THR A 60 1.55 -20.12 -9.82
CA THR A 60 2.11 -21.33 -9.20
C THR A 60 1.95 -21.35 -7.68
N ILE A 61 2.18 -20.23 -6.99
CA ILE A 61 2.06 -20.17 -5.53
C ILE A 61 0.59 -20.21 -5.06
N GLN A 62 -0.36 -19.74 -5.88
CA GLN A 62 -1.78 -19.85 -5.61
C GLN A 62 -2.30 -21.27 -5.89
N ASP A 63 -1.96 -21.82 -7.06
CA ASP A 63 -2.39 -23.14 -7.52
C ASP A 63 -1.89 -24.26 -6.58
N ARG A 64 -0.69 -24.10 -6.01
CA ARG A 64 -0.14 -25.01 -5.00
C ARG A 64 -0.71 -24.81 -3.60
N GLY A 65 -1.56 -23.80 -3.39
CA GLY A 65 -2.20 -23.53 -2.11
C GLY A 65 -1.28 -22.94 -1.03
N TYR A 66 -0.13 -22.37 -1.39
CA TYR A 66 0.74 -21.69 -0.43
C TYR A 66 0.18 -20.33 -0.01
N VAL A 67 -0.56 -19.69 -0.91
CA VAL A 67 -1.19 -18.40 -0.65
C VAL A 67 -2.62 -18.40 -1.16
N LYS A 68 -3.50 -17.68 -0.45
CA LYS A 68 -4.84 -17.34 -0.93
C LYS A 68 -4.95 -15.85 -1.23
N VAL A 69 -5.76 -15.51 -2.22
CA VAL A 69 -6.15 -14.13 -2.48
C VAL A 69 -7.54 -13.89 -1.92
N ASP A 70 -7.64 -12.98 -0.96
CA ASP A 70 -8.91 -12.50 -0.42
C ASP A 70 -8.93 -10.97 -0.48
N GLN A 71 -10.05 -10.40 -0.94
CA GLN A 71 -10.20 -8.95 -1.17
C GLN A 71 -9.02 -8.33 -1.96
N ARG A 72 -8.52 -9.04 -2.99
CA ARG A 72 -7.35 -8.67 -3.81
C ARG A 72 -6.03 -8.55 -3.02
N ARG A 73 -5.91 -9.21 -1.88
CA ARG A 73 -4.71 -9.23 -1.02
C ARG A 73 -4.27 -10.67 -0.76
N PHE A 74 -2.96 -10.89 -0.71
CA PHE A 74 -2.37 -12.20 -0.41
C PHE A 74 -2.36 -12.50 1.09
N TYR A 75 -2.72 -13.73 1.43
CA TYR A 75 -2.55 -14.33 2.74
C TYR A 75 -1.79 -15.64 2.59
N ALA A 76 -0.74 -15.83 3.38
CA ALA A 76 -0.07 -17.12 3.49
C ALA A 76 -1.00 -18.13 4.17
N GLU A 77 -1.06 -19.33 3.61
CA GLU A 77 -1.79 -20.47 4.19
C GLU A 77 -0.87 -21.27 5.12
N LYS A 78 -1.43 -22.08 6.03
CA LYS A 78 -0.64 -22.82 7.03
C LYS A 78 0.42 -23.78 6.46
N MET A 79 0.29 -24.15 5.19
CA MET A 79 1.23 -25.01 4.46
C MET A 79 2.43 -24.22 3.89
N GLY A 80 2.45 -22.89 3.97
CA GLY A 80 3.48 -22.01 3.38
C GLY A 80 3.93 -20.86 4.28
#